data_AF-A0AAJ0U560-F1
#
_entry.id   AF-A0AAJ0U560-F1
#
_cell.length_a   1.000
_cell.length_b   1.000
_cell.length_c   1.000
_cell.angle_alpha   90.00
_cell.angle_beta   90.00
_cell.angle_gamma   90.00
#
_symmetry.space_group_name_H-M   'P 1'
#
loop_
_entity.id
_entity.type
_entity.pdbx_description
1 polymer ?
#
loop_
_entity_poly.entity_id
_entity_poly.type
_entity_poly.pdbx_seq_one_letter_code
_entity_poly.pdbx_strand_id
1 'polypeptide(L)' 'MAGKLSFTGDPLWKRANDPGYRIGWRSKAKFEKGHLDGEMTYGEAEKKAEELAAQDRSKTYYPELIITEQ' A
#
# COMPACT_ATOMS: atom_id res chain seq x y z
N MET A 1 -6.20 -18.88 -18.47
CA MET A 1 -6.57 -19.19 -17.07
C MET A 1 -6.75 -17.86 -16.37
N ALA A 2 -7.95 -17.53 -15.89
CA ALA A 2 -8.15 -16.35 -15.06
C ALA A 2 -7.76 -16.72 -13.64
N GLY A 3 -6.62 -16.21 -13.15
CA GLY A 3 -6.22 -16.36 -11.75
C GLY A 3 -7.25 -15.70 -10.84
N LYS A 4 -7.56 -16.33 -9.70
CA LYS A 4 -8.51 -15.76 -8.76
C LYS A 4 -7.75 -14.85 -7.80
N LEU A 5 -7.94 -13.55 -7.93
CA LEU A 5 -7.35 -12.58 -7.00
C LEU A 5 -8.15 -12.59 -5.70
N SER A 6 -7.46 -12.79 -4.57
CA SER A 6 -8.00 -12.54 -3.24
C SER A 6 -7.42 -11.25 -2.65
N PHE A 7 -8.30 -10.48 -2.02
CA PHE A 7 -7.97 -9.25 -1.32
C PHE A 7 -7.91 -9.55 0.18
N THR A 8 -6.81 -9.18 0.83
CA THR A 8 -6.66 -9.40 2.28
C THR A 8 -7.48 -8.40 3.10
N GLY A 9 -7.79 -7.22 2.53
CA GLY A 9 -8.64 -6.18 3.13
C GLY A 9 -9.86 -5.81 2.28
N ASP A 10 -10.70 -4.89 2.77
CA ASP A 10 -11.85 -4.37 2.03
C ASP A 10 -11.37 -3.45 0.88
N PRO A 11 -11.62 -3.81 -0.39
CA PRO A 11 -11.14 -3.04 -1.54
C PRO A 11 -11.98 -1.78 -1.83
N LEU A 12 -13.18 -1.67 -1.25
CA LEU A 12 -14.13 -0.58 -1.50
C LEU A 12 -14.07 0.48 -0.40
N TRP A 13 -13.96 0.05 0.86
CA TRP A 13 -13.96 0.93 2.02
C TRP A 13 -12.61 0.84 2.72
N LYS A 14 -11.87 1.96 2.73
CA LYS A 14 -10.55 2.06 3.37
C LYS A 14 -10.68 2.55 4.80
N ARG A 15 -11.20 1.74 5.72
CA ARG A 15 -11.36 2.17 7.12
C ARG A 15 -10.03 2.05 7.83
N ALA A 16 -9.75 2.97 8.75
CA ALA A 16 -8.47 3.03 9.46
C ALA A 16 -8.03 1.69 10.11
N ASN A 17 -8.98 0.89 10.57
CA ASN A 17 -8.70 -0.39 11.24
C ASN A 17 -8.73 -1.60 10.31
N ASP A 18 -8.95 -1.42 9.00
CA ASP A 18 -9.01 -2.54 8.07
C ASP A 18 -7.59 -3.12 7.86
N PRO A 19 -7.38 -4.42 8.11
CA PRO A 19 -6.10 -5.09 7.90
C PRO A 19 -5.85 -5.37 6.40
N GLY A 20 -4.73 -6.02 6.07
CA GLY A 20 -4.41 -6.39 4.70
C GLY A 20 -3.85 -5.26 3.84
N TYR A 21 -3.27 -4.23 4.45
CA TYR A 21 -2.58 -3.15 3.75
C TYR A 21 -1.06 -3.21 3.97
N ARG A 22 -0.32 -2.64 3.04
CA ARG A 22 1.12 -2.38 3.12
C ARG A 22 1.39 -0.99 2.56
N ILE A 23 2.65 -0.56 2.56
CA ILE A 23 3.02 0.74 2.00
C ILE A 23 3.55 0.55 0.59
N GLY A 24 2.81 1.04 -0.40
CA GLY A 24 3.28 1.17 -1.77
C GLY A 24 4.08 2.46 -1.97
N TRP A 25 4.99 2.46 -2.94
CA TRP A 25 5.68 3.68 -3.36
C TRP A 25 5.81 3.75 -4.88
N ARG A 26 5.82 4.97 -5.40
CA ARG A 26 6.13 5.29 -6.79
C ARG A 26 7.16 6.40 -6.85
N SER A 27 8.16 6.25 -7.71
CA SER A 27 9.09 7.34 -8.01
C SER A 27 8.35 8.46 -8.75
N LYS A 28 8.63 9.72 -8.40
CA LYS A 28 8.06 10.88 -9.10
C LYS A 28 8.83 11.22 -10.37
N ALA A 29 10.11 10.86 -10.42
CA ALA A 29 11.00 11.18 -11.54
C ALA A 29 11.15 10.01 -12.53
N LYS A 30 10.89 8.77 -12.08
CA LYS A 30 11.04 7.55 -12.87
C LYS A 30 9.75 6.75 -12.84
N PHE A 31 9.52 5.91 -13.84
CA PHE A 31 8.41 4.95 -13.86
C PHE A 31 8.63 3.73 -12.95
N GLU A 32 9.39 3.92 -11.87
CA GLU A 32 9.69 2.89 -10.88
C GLU A 32 8.59 2.87 -9.81
N LYS A 33 8.21 1.66 -9.40
CA LYS A 33 7.26 1.43 -8.32
C LYS A 33 7.68 0.22 -7.51
N GLY A 34 7.24 0.18 -6.27
CA GLY A 34 7.45 -0.96 -5.38
C GLY A 34 6.56 -0.85 -4.16
N HIS A 35 6.83 -1.72 -3.19
CA HIS A 35 6.15 -1.73 -1.91
C HIS A 35 7.14 -2.12 -0.82
N LEU A 36 6.82 -1.72 0.40
CA LEU A 36 7.52 -2.16 1.60
C LEU A 36 6.85 -3.44 2.12
N ASP A 37 7.66 -4.34 2.66
CA ASP A 37 7.18 -5.55 3.31
C ASP A 37 6.58 -5.24 4.68
N GLY A 38 5.59 -6.03 5.07
CA GLY A 38 4.88 -5.89 6.34
C GLY A 38 3.41 -5.52 6.14
N GLU A 39 2.54 -6.44 6.55
CA GLU A 39 1.11 -6.19 6.64
C GLU A 39 0.80 -5.30 7.84
N MET A 40 -0.10 -4.35 7.64
CA MET A 40 -0.60 -3.43 8.66
C MET A 40 -2.04 -3.01 8.32
N THR A 41 -2.64 -2.23 9.20
CA THR A 41 -3.96 -1.63 8.93
C THR A 41 -3.85 -0.44 7.98
N TYR A 42 -4.94 -0.09 7.30
CA TYR A 42 -4.99 1.09 6.42
C TYR A 42 -4.51 2.38 7.13
N GLY A 43 -4.97 2.61 8.37
CA GLY A 43 -4.62 3.80 9.14
C GLY A 43 -3.14 3.84 9.56
N GLU A 44 -2.54 2.68 9.84
CA GLU A 44 -1.10 2.58 10.07
C GLU A 44 -0.29 2.83 8.79
N ALA A 45 -0.76 2.29 7.66
CA ALA A 45 -0.13 2.51 6.36
C ALA A 45 -0.22 3.98 5.93
N GLU A 46 -1.34 4.66 6.22
CA GLU A 46 -1.54 6.08 5.92
C GLU A 46 -0.56 6.95 6.72
N LYS A 47 -0.49 6.76 8.04
CA LYS A 47 0.47 7.49 8.90
C LYS A 47 1.91 7.28 8.48
N LYS A 48 2.32 6.02 8.24
CA LYS A 48 3.69 5.72 7.79
C LYS A 48 3.98 6.27 6.40
N ALA A 49 3.01 6.27 5.49
CA ALA A 49 3.17 6.87 4.17
C ALA A 49 3.41 8.38 4.27
N GLU A 50 2.71 9.08 5.16
CA GLU A 50 2.96 10.51 5.43
C GLU A 50 4.35 10.75 6.01
N GLU A 51 4.78 9.94 6.99
CA GLU A 51 6.14 10.02 7.56
C GLU A 51 7.22 9.80 6.49
N LEU A 52 7.05 8.80 5.63
CA LEU A 52 8.00 8.50 4.55
C LEU A 52 8.01 9.59 3.47
N ALA A 53 6.85 10.17 3.15
CA ALA A 53 6.76 11.29 2.22
C ALA A 53 7.45 12.55 2.75
N ALA A 54 7.48 12.75 4.08
CA ALA A 54 8.23 13.83 4.70
C ALA A 54 9.75 13.62 4.62
N GLN A 55 10.22 12.37 4.71
CA GLN A 55 11.64 12.02 4.64
C GLN A 55 12.18 11.97 3.20
N ASP A 56 11.48 11.32 2.28
CA ASP A 56 11.88 11.15 0.89
C ASP A 56 10.83 11.75 -0.05
N ARG A 57 11.05 13.00 -0.43
CA ARG A 57 10.16 13.73 -1.36
C ARG A 57 10.25 13.24 -2.80
N SER A 58 11.25 12.42 -3.14
CA SER A 58 11.44 11.89 -4.50
C SER A 58 10.42 10.81 -4.86
N LYS A 59 9.76 10.23 -3.85
CA LYS A 59 8.74 9.20 -4.00
C LYS A 59 7.39 9.68 -3.47
N THR A 60 6.34 9.06 -3.99
CA THR A 60 4.98 9.15 -3.46
C THR A 60 4.70 7.83 -2.77
N TYR A 61 4.48 7.87 -1.46
CA TYR A 61 4.08 6.72 -0.65
C TYR A 61 2.56 6.70 -0.50
N TYR A 62 1.97 5.52 -0.47
CA TYR A 62 0.51 5.35 -0.33
C TYR A 62 0.17 4.01 0.33
N PRO A 63 -0.97 3.91 1.02
CA PRO A 63 -1.51 2.62 1.45
C PRO A 63 -1.86 1.77 0.23
N GLU A 64 -1.20 0.62 0.09
CA GLU A 64 -1.44 -0.36 -0.96
C GLU A 64 -2.09 -1.60 -0.34
N LEU A 65 -3.21 -2.03 -0.90
CA LEU A 65 -3.88 -3.25 -0.45
C LEU A 65 -3.10 -4.48 -0.93
N ILE A 66 -2.93 -5.46 -0.05
CA ILE A 66 -2.26 -6.72 -0.37
C ILE A 66 -3.22 -7.56 -1.21
N ILE A 67 -2.80 -7.83 -2.45
CA ILE A 67 -3.53 -8.69 -3.39
C ILE A 67 -2.71 -9.95 -3.57
N THR A 68 -3.32 -11.10 -3.30
CA THR A 68 -2.71 -12.43 -3.49
C THR A 68 -3.43 -13.17 -4.61
N GLU A 69 -2.68 -13.87 -5.45
CA GLU A 69 -3.25 -14.81 -6.43
C GLU A 69 -3.49 -16.17 -5.74
N GLN A 70 -4.70 -16.71 -5.89
CA GLN A 70 -5.07 -18.08 -5.48
C GLN A 70 -4.84 -19.07 -6.63
#